data_AF-A0A3N9TKU0-F1
#
_entry.id   AF-A0A3N9TKU0-F1
#
_cell.length_a   1.000
_cell.length_b   1.000
_cell.length_c   1.000
_cell.angle_alpha   90.00
_cell.angle_beta   90.00
_cell.angle_gamma   90.00
#
_symmetry.space_group_name_H-M   'P 1'
#
loop_
_entity.id
_entity.type
_entity.pdbx_description
1 polymer ?
#
loop_
_entity_poly.entity_id
_entity_poly.type
_entity_poly.pdbx_seq_one_letter_code
_entity_poly.pdbx_strand_id
1 'polypeptide(L)'
;MTALLCALLFFSYRSYVDPKHVYGVWVELNVMESRRDVFRFDELGVYRNDHLITTNFDYNGTKISFETGDGDYLYRISGTKNIPQLKRIEPQSPPQTLVRQEDEEKLEPERSHILRPKVSLSDQFN
;
A
#
# COMPACT_ATOMS: atom_id res chain seq x y z
N MET A 1 0.02 41.13 0.65
CA MET A 1 1.05 40.11 0.33
C MET A 1 0.95 38.86 1.21
N THR A 2 0.63 38.97 2.50
CA THR A 2 0.47 37.82 3.43
C THR A 2 -0.75 36.94 3.14
N ALA A 3 -1.93 37.52 2.87
CA ALA A 3 -3.15 36.75 2.61
C ALA A 3 -3.04 35.81 1.39
N LEU A 4 -2.33 36.23 0.33
CA LEU A 4 -2.08 35.43 -0.86
C LEU A 4 -1.19 34.21 -0.53
N LEU A 5 -0.14 34.42 0.26
CA LEU A 5 0.75 33.34 0.70
C LEU A 5 0.01 32.32 1.58
N CYS A 6 -0.82 32.79 2.53
CA CYS A 6 -1.65 31.90 3.35
C CYS A 6 -2.60 31.06 2.51
N ALA A 7 -3.25 31.66 1.49
CA ALA A 7 -4.14 30.93 0.58
C ALA A 7 -3.40 29.85 -0.22
N LEU A 8 -2.20 30.17 -0.74
CA LEU A 8 -1.37 29.20 -1.48
C LEU A 8 -0.90 28.03 -0.60
N LEU A 9 -0.48 28.32 0.64
CA LEU A 9 -0.07 27.30 1.59
C LEU A 9 -1.24 26.38 1.96
N PHE A 10 -2.42 26.96 2.21
CA PHE A 10 -3.61 26.19 2.53
C PHE A 10 -4.06 25.30 1.36
N PHE A 11 -4.07 25.82 0.14
CA PHE A 11 -4.42 25.03 -1.05
C PHE A 11 -3.41 23.91 -1.30
N SER A 12 -2.12 24.22 -1.20
CA SER A 12 -1.04 23.23 -1.34
C SER A 12 -1.17 22.12 -0.29
N TYR A 13 -1.47 22.48 0.97
CA TYR A 13 -1.67 21.52 2.04
C TYR A 13 -2.89 20.63 1.79
N ARG A 14 -4.05 21.22 1.44
CA ARG A 14 -5.27 20.44 1.13
C ARG A 14 -5.07 19.49 -0.03
N SER A 15 -4.34 19.92 -1.07
CA SER A 15 -3.96 19.04 -2.16
C SER A 15 -3.05 17.92 -1.65
N TYR A 16 -1.99 18.25 -0.91
CA TYR A 16 -1.02 17.27 -0.41
C TYR A 16 -1.65 16.13 0.42
N VAL A 17 -2.63 16.44 1.27
CA VAL A 17 -3.31 15.46 2.12
C VAL A 17 -4.58 14.86 1.49
N ASP A 18 -4.86 15.14 0.21
CA ASP A 18 -6.05 14.61 -0.46
C ASP A 18 -5.99 13.06 -0.53
N PRO A 19 -6.97 12.32 0.04
CA PRO A 19 -6.96 10.86 0.02
C PRO A 19 -7.03 10.27 -1.39
N LYS A 20 -7.41 11.05 -2.41
CA LYS A 20 -7.33 10.63 -3.81
C LYS A 20 -5.94 10.21 -4.24
N HIS A 21 -4.89 10.68 -3.56
CA HIS A 21 -3.52 10.22 -3.80
C HIS A 21 -3.28 8.74 -3.49
N VAL A 22 -4.12 8.13 -2.67
CA VAL A 22 -4.01 6.71 -2.26
C VAL A 22 -5.14 5.83 -2.77
N TYR A 23 -6.15 6.42 -3.42
CA TYR A 23 -7.21 5.66 -4.07
C TYR A 23 -6.67 4.68 -5.12
N GLY A 24 -7.39 3.58 -5.30
CA GLY A 24 -7.06 2.50 -6.22
C GLY A 24 -6.81 1.17 -5.51
N VAL A 25 -6.35 0.20 -6.30
CA VAL A 25 -6.10 -1.17 -5.84
C VAL A 25 -4.62 -1.39 -5.56
N TRP A 26 -4.33 -1.94 -4.40
CA TRP A 26 -3.00 -2.21 -3.88
C TRP A 26 -2.87 -3.70 -3.58
N VAL A 27 -1.89 -4.34 -4.21
CA VAL A 27 -1.65 -5.78 -4.14
C VAL A 27 -0.41 -6.06 -3.31
N GLU A 28 -0.49 -7.06 -2.45
CA GLU A 28 0.65 -7.48 -1.63
C GLU A 28 1.76 -8.12 -2.46
N LEU A 29 2.99 -7.68 -2.18
CA LEU A 29 4.23 -8.18 -2.75
C LEU A 29 4.72 -9.43 -2.01
N ASN A 30 5.50 -10.26 -2.71
CA ASN A 30 6.20 -11.43 -2.14
C ASN A 30 5.28 -12.50 -1.53
N VAL A 31 4.02 -12.54 -1.96
CA VAL A 31 3.03 -13.56 -1.59
C VAL A 31 2.44 -14.15 -2.86
N MET A 32 2.11 -15.44 -2.84
CA MET A 32 1.44 -16.10 -3.97
C MET A 32 0.08 -15.44 -4.24
N GLU A 33 -0.28 -15.34 -5.52
CA GLU A 33 -1.51 -14.65 -5.96
C GLU A 33 -2.78 -15.14 -5.25
N SER A 34 -2.89 -16.45 -4.98
CA SER A 34 -4.05 -17.03 -4.30
C SER A 34 -4.13 -16.75 -2.79
N ARG A 35 -3.12 -16.11 -2.19
CA ARG A 35 -3.00 -15.87 -0.74
C ARG A 35 -2.67 -14.43 -0.38
N ARG A 36 -2.41 -13.57 -1.36
CA ARG A 36 -2.00 -12.18 -1.16
C ARG A 36 -3.19 -11.34 -0.72
N ASP A 37 -2.94 -10.33 0.10
CA ASP A 37 -3.93 -9.29 0.34
C ASP A 37 -4.06 -8.34 -0.85
N VAL A 38 -5.30 -8.00 -1.17
CA VAL A 38 -5.67 -6.96 -2.14
C VAL A 38 -6.48 -5.90 -1.40
N PHE A 39 -5.89 -4.72 -1.21
CA PHE A 39 -6.56 -3.57 -0.62
C PHE A 39 -7.11 -2.65 -1.70
N ARG A 40 -8.32 -2.13 -1.53
CA ARG A 40 -8.84 -1.04 -2.35
C ARG A 40 -9.23 0.12 -1.45
N PHE A 41 -8.67 1.29 -1.71
CA PHE A 41 -9.05 2.54 -1.07
C PHE A 41 -9.91 3.34 -2.06
N ASP A 42 -11.06 3.79 -1.61
CA ASP A 42 -11.94 4.66 -2.39
C ASP A 42 -12.75 5.60 -1.46
N GLU A 43 -13.73 6.30 -2.02
CA GLU A 43 -14.58 7.22 -1.26
C GLU A 43 -15.52 6.53 -0.26
N LEU A 44 -15.79 5.23 -0.43
CA LEU A 44 -16.65 4.46 0.47
C LEU A 44 -15.87 3.88 1.66
N GLY A 45 -14.55 3.71 1.51
CA GLY A 45 -13.67 3.32 2.60
C GLY A 45 -12.53 2.42 2.14
N VAL A 46 -12.27 1.38 2.94
CA VAL A 46 -11.21 0.41 2.70
C VAL A 46 -11.82 -0.96 2.51
N TYR A 47 -11.50 -1.57 1.37
CA TYR A 47 -11.81 -2.97 1.10
C TYR A 47 -10.54 -3.81 1.22
N ARG A 48 -10.68 -5.03 1.70
CA ARG A 48 -9.64 -6.07 1.68
C ARG A 48 -10.24 -7.33 1.08
N ASN A 49 -9.64 -7.83 0.00
CA ASN A 49 -10.11 -9.01 -0.74
C ASN A 49 -11.62 -8.91 -1.03
N ASP A 50 -12.03 -7.79 -1.64
CA ASP A 50 -13.42 -7.43 -1.99
C ASP A 50 -14.42 -7.24 -0.83
N HIS A 51 -13.99 -7.38 0.42
CA HIS A 51 -14.82 -7.10 1.59
C HIS A 51 -14.56 -5.69 2.12
N LEU A 52 -15.61 -4.90 2.35
CA LEU A 52 -15.52 -3.62 3.05
C LEU A 52 -15.14 -3.88 4.51
N ILE A 53 -13.93 -3.47 4.91
CA ILE A 53 -13.43 -3.69 6.28
C ILE A 53 -13.60 -2.47 7.19
N THR A 54 -13.71 -1.28 6.60
CA THR A 54 -14.05 -0.04 7.31
C THR A 54 -14.51 1.04 6.34
N THR A 55 -15.39 1.92 6.80
CA THR A 55 -15.89 3.07 6.03
C THR A 55 -15.05 4.32 6.24
N ASN A 56 -14.04 4.29 7.12
CA ASN A 56 -13.24 5.46 7.45
C ASN A 56 -11.74 5.14 7.45
N PHE A 57 -10.96 6.03 6.84
CA PHE A 57 -9.51 6.01 6.88
C PHE A 57 -8.96 7.41 6.70
N ASP A 58 -7.75 7.63 7.21
CA ASP A 58 -7.05 8.90 7.09
C ASP A 58 -5.82 8.76 6.20
N TYR A 59 -5.58 9.80 5.40
CA TYR A 59 -4.33 10.00 4.67
C TYR A 59 -3.75 11.38 5.02
N ASN A 60 -2.49 11.41 5.47
CA ASN A 60 -1.84 12.66 5.90
C ASN A 60 -0.75 13.14 4.93
N GLY A 61 -0.74 12.64 3.70
CA GLY A 61 0.32 12.90 2.71
C GLY A 61 1.47 11.88 2.74
N THR A 62 1.68 11.18 3.85
CA THR A 62 2.79 10.20 3.99
C THR A 62 2.38 8.84 4.53
N LYS A 63 1.26 8.78 5.26
CA LYS A 63 0.75 7.58 5.90
C LYS A 63 -0.74 7.43 5.66
N ILE A 64 -1.17 6.18 5.61
CA ILE A 64 -2.57 5.77 5.61
C ILE A 64 -2.83 5.07 6.93
N SER A 65 -3.87 5.48 7.66
CA SER A 65 -4.29 4.82 8.90
C SER A 65 -5.77 4.49 8.87
N PHE A 66 -6.14 3.33 9.38
CA PHE A 66 -7.52 2.91 9.52
C PHE A 66 -7.67 1.87 10.63
N GLU A 67 -8.85 1.84 11.24
CA GLU A 67 -9.21 0.86 12.28
C GLU A 67 -10.19 -0.15 11.70
N THR A 68 -10.06 -1.39 12.15
CA THR A 68 -10.98 -2.50 11.85
C THR A 68 -11.36 -3.21 13.15
N GLY A 69 -12.27 -4.18 13.09
CA GLY A 69 -12.53 -5.05 14.24
C GLY A 69 -11.29 -5.82 14.75
N ASP A 70 -10.26 -5.99 13.90
CA ASP A 70 -9.02 -6.69 14.24
C ASP A 70 -7.93 -5.73 14.80
N GLY A 71 -8.21 -4.43 14.88
CA GLY A 71 -7.32 -3.39 15.39
C GLY A 71 -6.85 -2.39 14.33
N ASP A 72 -5.78 -1.66 14.70
CA ASP A 72 -5.24 -0.54 13.94
C ASP A 72 -4.28 -0.98 12.85
N TYR A 73 -4.46 -0.39 11.67
CA TYR A 73 -3.57 -0.53 10.53
C TYR A 73 -2.91 0.80 10.21
N LEU A 74 -1.60 0.77 10.05
CA LEU A 74 -0.80 1.94 9.66
C LEU A 74 0.15 1.56 8.54
N TYR A 75 0.03 2.24 7.40
CA TYR A 75 0.92 2.10 6.25
C TYR A 75 1.65 3.42 5.98
N ARG A 76 2.88 3.33 5.47
CA ARG A 76 3.65 4.49 4.98
C ARG A 76 3.87 4.38 3.48
N ILE A 77 3.73 5.50 2.79
CA ILE A 77 4.15 5.62 1.39
C ILE A 77 5.66 5.45 1.30
N SER A 78 6.11 4.51 0.48
CA SER A 78 7.51 4.21 0.19
C SER A 78 7.70 3.94 -1.31
N GLY A 79 8.86 3.40 -1.69
CA GLY A 79 9.18 3.13 -3.09
C GLY A 79 9.65 4.37 -3.83
N THR A 80 9.55 4.35 -5.16
CA THR A 80 9.93 5.46 -6.02
C THR A 80 8.70 6.25 -6.45
N LYS A 81 8.90 7.45 -6.99
CA LYS A 81 7.79 8.27 -7.52
C LYS A 81 6.98 7.53 -8.61
N ASN A 82 7.64 6.67 -9.38
CA ASN A 82 7.02 5.95 -10.50
C ASN A 82 6.43 4.60 -10.10
N ILE A 83 6.85 4.07 -8.95
CA ILE A 83 6.39 2.78 -8.40
C ILE A 83 6.20 3.01 -6.89
N PRO A 84 5.12 3.71 -6.49
CA PRO A 84 4.81 3.92 -5.10
C PRO A 84 4.43 2.59 -4.44
N GLN A 85 4.80 2.46 -3.17
CA GLN A 85 4.51 1.28 -2.37
C GLN A 85 3.90 1.69 -1.03
N LEU A 86 3.15 0.80 -0.40
CA LEU A 86 2.71 0.94 0.98
C LEU A 86 3.44 -0.07 1.84
N LYS A 87 4.30 0.41 2.73
CA LYS A 87 4.96 -0.44 3.73
C LYS A 87 4.18 -0.42 5.03
N ARG A 88 3.76 -1.59 5.51
CA ARG A 88 3.07 -1.73 6.81
C ARG A 88 4.01 -1.32 7.94
N ILE A 89 3.48 -0.48 8.84
CA ILE A 89 4.08 -0.13 10.13
C ILE A 89 3.35 -0.88 11.23
N GLU A 90 2.01 -0.87 11.23
CA GLU A 90 1.19 -1.61 12.18
C GLU A 90 0.09 -2.41 11.47
N PRO A 91 -0.21 -3.64 11.93
CA PRO A 91 0.59 -4.43 12.89
C PRO A 91 1.97 -4.79 12.33
N GLN A 92 3.00 -4.80 13.19
CA GLN A 92 4.39 -5.06 12.77
C GLN A 92 4.63 -6.47 12.21
N SER A 93 3.81 -7.45 12.63
CA SER A 93 3.92 -8.84 12.20
C SER A 93 2.59 -9.37 11.66
N PRO A 94 2.58 -10.01 10.49
CA PRO A 94 3.72 -10.17 9.58
C PRO A 94 4.15 -8.81 8.96
N PRO A 95 5.34 -8.68 8.35
CA PRO A 95 5.62 -7.54 7.49
C PRO A 95 4.79 -7.63 6.20
N GLN A 96 4.37 -6.48 5.66
CA GLN A 96 3.66 -6.42 4.39
C GLN A 96 4.09 -5.19 3.61
N THR A 97 4.21 -5.36 2.29
CA THR A 97 4.42 -4.28 1.35
C THR A 97 3.43 -4.43 0.21
N LEU A 98 2.69 -3.38 -0.09
CA LEU A 98 1.73 -3.34 -1.18
C LEU A 98 2.28 -2.48 -2.31
N VAL A 99 1.94 -2.80 -3.55
CA VAL A 99 2.17 -1.96 -4.74
C VAL A 99 0.83 -1.72 -5.42
N ARG A 100 0.69 -0.62 -6.17
CA ARG A 100 -0.47 -0.43 -7.03
C ARG A 100 -0.58 -1.59 -8.03
N GLN A 101 -1.79 -2.08 -8.28
CA GLN A 101 -2.01 -3.21 -9.19
C GLN A 101 -1.46 -2.91 -10.60
N GLU A 102 -1.64 -1.68 -11.09
CA GLU A 102 -1.10 -1.23 -12.39
C GLU A 102 0.44 -1.18 -12.48
N ASP A 103 1.13 -1.20 -11.34
CA ASP A 103 2.59 -1.14 -11.25
C ASP A 103 3.24 -2.51 -10.96
N GLU A 104 2.43 -3.57 -10.79
CA GLU A 104 2.92 -4.91 -10.46
C GLU A 104 3.87 -5.46 -11.54
N GLU A 105 3.51 -5.31 -12.81
CA GLU A 105 4.31 -5.80 -13.94
C GLU A 105 5.68 -5.11 -14.02
N LYS A 106 5.79 -3.86 -13.56
CA LYS A 106 7.05 -3.11 -13.54
C LYS A 106 8.06 -3.69 -12.55
N LEU A 107 7.59 -4.52 -11.60
CA LEU A 107 8.40 -5.18 -10.58
C LEU A 107 8.71 -6.66 -10.92
N GLU A 108 8.08 -7.25 -11.93
CA GLU A 108 8.34 -8.62 -12.42
C GLU A 108 9.83 -8.94 -12.66
N PRO A 109 10.65 -8.07 -13.30
CA PRO A 109 12.07 -8.37 -13.49
C PRO A 109 12.81 -8.55 -12.16
N GLU A 110 12.42 -7.84 -11.10
CA GLU A 110 13.03 -7.95 -9.76
C GLU A 110 12.47 -9.14 -8.97
N ARG A 111 11.17 -9.44 -9.09
CA ARG A 111 10.50 -10.58 -8.45
C ARG A 111 11.01 -11.94 -8.92
N SER A 112 11.32 -12.08 -10.21
CA SER A 112 11.84 -13.34 -10.77
C SER A 112 13.15 -13.82 -10.12
N HIS A 113 13.91 -12.90 -9.52
CA HIS A 113 15.13 -13.21 -8.77
C HIS A 113 14.85 -13.57 -7.29
N ILE A 114 13.82 -12.99 -6.67
CA ILE A 114 13.51 -13.13 -5.24
C ILE A 114 12.58 -14.33 -4.98
N LEU A 115 11.67 -14.63 -5.91
CA LEU A 115 10.68 -15.72 -5.80
C LEU A 115 11.19 -17.06 -6.32
N ARG A 116 12.47 -17.19 -6.69
CA ARG A 116 13.04 -18.52 -6.96
C ARG A 116 12.86 -19.36 -5.70
N PRO A 117 12.07 -20.45 -5.74
CA PRO A 117 12.09 -21.41 -4.65
C PRO A 117 13.55 -21.81 -4.49
N LYS A 118 14.11 -21.62 -3.29
CA LYS A 118 15.37 -22.24 -2.92
C LYS A 118 15.18 -23.72 -3.26
N VAL A 119 15.87 -24.21 -4.29
CA VAL A 119 15.81 -25.60 -4.74
C VAL A 119 15.71 -26.47 -3.50
N SER A 120 14.63 -27.24 -3.40
CA SER A 120 14.40 -28.08 -2.23
C SER A 120 15.63 -28.96 -2.07
N LEU A 121 16.26 -28.95 -0.89
CA LEU A 121 17.43 -29.77 -0.59
C LEU A 121 17.17 -31.27 -0.83
N SER A 122 15.89 -31.68 -0.90
CA SER A 122 15.47 -33.03 -1.28
C SER A 122 15.89 -33.45 -2.69
N ASP A 123 16.09 -32.50 -3.61
CA ASP A 123 16.41 -32.82 -5.01
C ASP A 123 17.92 -32.93 -5.26
N GLN A 124 18.76 -32.65 -4.25
CA GLN A 124 20.22 -32.78 -4.33
C GLN A 124 20.75 -34.13 -3.84
N PHE A 125 19.88 -34.99 -3.29
CA PHE A 125 20.24 -36.30 -2.72
C PHE A 125 19.70 -37.50 -3.50
N ASN A 126 19.38 -37.34 -4.80
CA ASN A 126 18.97 -38.46 -5.66
C ASN A 126 19.87 -38.58 -6.90
#